data_AF-A0A961RTX6-F1
#
_entry.id   AF-A0A961RTX6-F1
#
_cell.length_a   1.000
_cell.length_b   1.000
_cell.length_c   1.000
_cell.angle_alpha   90.00
_cell.angle_beta   90.00
_cell.angle_gamma   90.00
#
_symmetry.space_group_name_H-M   'P 1'
#
loop_
_entity.id
_entity.type
_entity.pdbx_description
1 polymer ?
#
loop_
_entity_poly.entity_id
_entity_poly.type
_entity_poly.pdbx_seq_one_letter_code
_entity_poly.pdbx_strand_id
1 'polypeptide(L)'
;MIRYSLGCEKGHEFEGWFASSDDHDSQRERGLISCPACGSPHVSKLLMAPSVSTSRKKQQIARNAALASEHAGANAGHETGGGGSHDADRETGNPPGMSLTTPNDEQREIIARMRALKEELVSKAENVGERFSEEARKIHYG
;
A
#
# COMPACT_ATOMS: atom_id res chain seq x y z
N MET A 1 -6.11 0.45 20.12
CA MET A 1 -5.69 0.20 18.73
C MET A 1 -4.22 -0.18 18.73
N ILE A 2 -3.90 -1.41 18.33
CA ILE A 2 -2.54 -1.99 18.28
C ILE A 2 -2.30 -2.47 16.84
N ARG A 3 -1.09 -2.27 16.33
CA ARG A 3 -0.67 -2.75 15.01
C ARG A 3 0.20 -4.00 15.15
N TYR A 4 -0.14 -5.06 14.43
CA TYR A 4 0.69 -6.26 14.31
C TYR A 4 1.16 -6.47 12.88
N SER A 5 2.41 -6.89 12.72
CA SER A 5 2.90 -7.55 11.51
C SER A 5 2.45 -9.01 11.54
N LEU A 6 1.78 -9.46 10.49
CA LEU A 6 1.14 -10.77 10.38
C LEU A 6 1.71 -11.52 9.17
N GLY A 7 1.79 -12.84 9.28
CA GLY A 7 2.25 -13.72 8.20
C GLY A 7 1.31 -14.90 8.02
N CYS A 8 1.09 -15.30 6.77
CA CYS A 8 0.36 -16.53 6.46
C CYS A 8 1.29 -17.72 6.21
N GLU A 9 0.73 -18.94 6.21
CA GLU A 9 1.45 -20.18 5.87
C GLU A 9 2.19 -20.15 4.52
N LYS A 10 1.75 -19.33 3.56
CA LYS A 10 2.36 -19.16 2.23
C LYS A 10 3.48 -18.10 2.20
N GLY A 11 3.85 -17.54 3.36
CA GLY A 11 4.92 -16.56 3.50
C GLY A 11 4.56 -15.12 3.12
N HIS A 12 3.31 -14.82 2.75
CA HIS A 12 2.89 -13.42 2.56
C HIS A 12 2.79 -12.70 3.91
N GLU A 13 3.51 -11.58 4.02
CA GLU A 13 3.46 -10.67 5.16
C GLU A 13 2.47 -9.52 4.91
N PHE A 14 1.78 -9.07 5.95
CA PHE A 14 0.86 -7.94 5.90
C PHE A 14 0.70 -7.30 7.30
N GLU A 15 0.06 -6.14 7.38
CA GLU A 15 -0.21 -5.48 8.67
C GLU A 15 -1.70 -5.53 9.02
N GLY A 16 -2.01 -5.68 10.30
CA GLY A 16 -3.37 -5.65 10.84
C GLY A 16 -3.48 -4.73 12.06
N TRP A 17 -4.61 -4.05 12.19
CA TRP A 17 -4.93 -3.14 13.29
C TRP A 17 -6.09 -3.70 14.11
N PHE A 18 -5.90 -3.80 15.42
CA PHE A 18 -6.84 -4.45 16.36
C PHE A 18 -7.11 -3.54 17.56
N ALA A 19 -8.24 -3.71 18.25
CA ALA A 19 -8.56 -2.89 19.41
C ALA A 19 -7.55 -3.11 20.55
N SER A 20 -7.27 -4.38 20.86
CA SER A 20 -6.34 -4.90 21.88
C SER A 20 -5.61 -6.16 21.38
N SER A 21 -4.76 -6.79 22.21
CA SER A 21 -4.20 -8.12 21.88
C SER A 21 -5.28 -9.21 21.91
N ASP A 22 -6.17 -9.16 22.91
CA ASP A 22 -7.25 -10.15 23.07
C ASP A 22 -8.23 -10.12 21.90
N ASP A 23 -8.46 -8.94 21.30
CA ASP A 23 -9.24 -8.76 20.09
C ASP A 23 -8.61 -9.49 18.89
N HIS A 24 -7.30 -9.30 18.64
CA HIS A 24 -6.58 -10.09 17.63
C HIS A 24 -6.72 -11.60 17.91
N ASP A 25 -6.43 -12.02 19.13
CA ASP A 25 -6.34 -13.44 19.46
C ASP A 25 -7.72 -14.13 19.36
N SER A 26 -8.79 -13.43 19.75
CA SER A 26 -10.19 -13.84 19.56
C SER A 26 -10.63 -13.86 18.08
N GLN A 27 -10.25 -12.85 17.29
CA GLN A 27 -10.56 -12.82 15.86
C GLN A 27 -9.85 -13.94 15.09
N ARG A 28 -8.59 -14.24 15.45
CA ARG A 28 -7.81 -15.35 14.88
C ARG A 28 -8.44 -16.70 15.21
N GLU A 29 -8.81 -16.94 16.47
CA GLU A 29 -9.45 -18.19 16.90
C GLU A 29 -10.79 -18.42 16.19
N ARG A 30 -11.55 -17.35 15.94
CA ARG A 30 -12.80 -17.37 15.17
C ARG A 30 -12.60 -17.43 13.64
N GLY A 31 -11.37 -17.48 13.14
CA GLY A 31 -11.05 -17.52 11.70
C GLY A 31 -11.43 -16.26 10.93
N LEU A 32 -11.60 -15.12 11.61
CA LEU A 32 -12.00 -13.85 11.00
C LEU A 32 -10.83 -13.07 10.38
N ILE A 33 -9.59 -13.52 10.59
CA ILE A 33 -8.38 -12.93 10.01
C ILE A 33 -7.93 -13.81 8.85
N SER A 34 -7.94 -13.26 7.64
CA SER A 34 -7.51 -13.94 6.41
C SER A 34 -6.38 -13.18 5.71
N CYS A 35 -5.44 -13.89 5.10
CA CYS A 35 -4.39 -13.29 4.29
C CYS A 35 -4.97 -12.57 3.06
N PRO A 36 -4.70 -11.26 2.86
CA PRO A 36 -5.26 -10.50 1.73
C PRO A 36 -4.72 -10.96 0.36
N ALA A 37 -3.54 -11.59 0.32
CA ALA A 37 -2.91 -12.06 -0.91
C ALA A 37 -3.38 -13.46 -1.37
N CYS A 38 -3.88 -14.30 -0.46
CA CYS A 38 -4.16 -15.71 -0.79
C CYS A 38 -5.38 -16.34 -0.10
N GLY A 39 -6.14 -15.57 0.70
CA GLY A 39 -7.35 -16.01 1.39
C GLY A 39 -7.15 -16.98 2.55
N SER A 40 -5.92 -17.42 2.86
CA SER A 40 -5.69 -18.39 3.94
C SER A 40 -6.06 -17.81 5.32
N PRO A 41 -6.86 -18.53 6.14
CA PRO A 41 -7.14 -18.16 7.53
C PRO A 41 -5.99 -18.51 8.48
N HIS A 42 -4.96 -19.24 8.02
CA HIS A 42 -3.80 -19.62 8.83
C HIS A 42 -2.80 -18.46 8.89
N VAL A 43 -3.07 -17.55 9.84
CA VAL A 43 -2.31 -16.31 10.07
C VAL A 43 -1.67 -16.31 11.46
N SER A 44 -0.40 -15.94 11.55
CA SER A 44 0.37 -15.82 12.79
C SER A 44 0.95 -14.40 12.99
N LYS A 45 1.18 -14.02 14.26
CA LYS A 45 1.92 -12.79 14.61
C LYS A 45 3.39 -13.00 14.23
N LEU A 46 3.94 -12.16 13.36
CA LEU A 46 5.38 -12.16 13.07
C LEU A 46 6.12 -11.50 14.24
N LEU A 47 7.27 -12.07 14.61
CA LEU A 47 8.16 -11.43 15.56
C LEU A 47 8.71 -10.16 14.94
N MET A 48 8.41 -8.99 15.52
CA MET A 48 9.05 -7.74 15.13
C MET A 48 10.53 -7.79 15.52
N ALA A 49 11.37 -8.23 14.59
CA ALA A 49 12.81 -8.27 14.78
C ALA A 49 13.36 -6.82 14.77
N PRO A 50 13.92 -6.29 15.87
CA PRO A 50 14.68 -5.06 15.80
C PRO A 50 15.88 -5.30 14.85
N SER A 51 16.17 -4.34 13.98
CA SER A 51 17.24 -4.45 12.97
C SER A 51 18.63 -4.34 13.60
N VAL A 52 19.04 -5.38 14.34
CA VAL A 52 20.34 -5.46 15.00
C VAL A 52 21.39 -5.99 14.02
N SER A 53 22.24 -5.10 13.52
CA SER A 53 23.41 -5.48 12.73
C SER A 53 24.48 -6.10 13.64
N THR A 54 24.50 -7.43 13.77
CA THR A 54 25.58 -8.11 14.49
C THR A 54 26.89 -8.01 13.71
N SER A 55 28.03 -7.93 14.40
CA SER A 55 29.35 -7.81 13.76
C SER A 55 29.63 -8.95 12.78
N ARG A 56 29.13 -10.16 13.08
CA ARG A 56 29.17 -11.33 12.18
C ARG A 56 28.36 -11.09 10.90
N LYS A 57 27.14 -10.56 10.98
CA LYS A 57 26.31 -10.23 9.79
C LYS A 57 26.94 -9.12 8.96
N LYS A 58 27.57 -8.11 9.59
CA LYS A 58 28.33 -7.06 8.89
C LYS A 58 29.57 -7.62 8.15
N GLN A 59 30.32 -8.52 8.80
CA GLN A 59 31.45 -9.23 8.17
C GLN A 59 31.00 -10.16 7.04
N GLN A 60 29.85 -10.83 7.17
CA GLN A 60 29.31 -11.69 6.11
C GLN A 60 28.80 -10.88 4.91
N ILE A 61 28.15 -9.74 5.12
CA ILE A 61 27.78 -8.81 4.03
C ILE A 61 29.04 -8.28 3.33
N ALA A 62 30.07 -7.87 4.08
CA ALA A 62 31.34 -7.43 3.51
C ALA A 62 32.07 -8.54 2.73
N ARG A 63 32.05 -9.79 3.22
CA ARG A 63 32.61 -10.95 2.53
C ARG A 63 31.84 -11.28 1.26
N ASN A 64 30.51 -11.26 1.30
CA ASN A 64 29.67 -11.50 0.12
C ASN A 64 29.85 -10.39 -0.93
N ALA A 65 30.03 -9.13 -0.51
CA ALA A 65 30.33 -8.03 -1.40
C ALA A 65 31.73 -8.16 -2.05
N ALA A 66 32.73 -8.64 -1.30
CA ALA A 66 34.05 -8.95 -1.85
C ALA A 66 33.97 -10.08 -2.90
N LEU A 67 33.33 -11.19 -2.58
CA LEU A 67 33.13 -12.33 -3.51
C LEU A 67 32.34 -11.93 -4.77
N ALA A 68 31.38 -11.01 -4.66
CA ALA A 68 30.65 -10.48 -5.82
C ALA A 68 31.53 -9.62 -6.75
N SER A 69 32.57 -8.96 -6.20
CA SER A 69 33.48 -8.13 -7.00
C SER A 69 34.47 -8.95 -7.84
N GLU A 70 34.76 -10.19 -7.46
CA GLU A 70 35.68 -11.08 -8.19
C GLU A 70 35.08 -11.63 -9.50
N HIS A 71 33.74 -11.73 -9.60
CA HIS A 71 33.06 -12.19 -10.81
C HIS A 71 32.73 -11.09 -11.84
N ALA A 72 33.03 -9.82 -11.55
CA ALA A 72 32.76 -8.70 -12.45
C ALA A 72 33.80 -8.51 -13.58
N GLY A 73 34.93 -9.23 -13.54
CA GLY A 73 36.08 -9.02 -14.44
C GLY A 73 35.99 -9.59 -15.85
N ALA A 74 34.84 -10.15 -16.28
CA ALA A 74 34.74 -10.99 -17.48
C ALA A 74 33.60 -10.59 -18.45
N ASN A 75 33.49 -9.30 -18.79
CA ASN A 75 32.99 -8.88 -20.12
C ASN A 75 33.38 -7.42 -20.42
N ALA A 76 34.35 -7.24 -21.32
CA ALA A 76 34.71 -5.94 -21.86
C ALA A 76 34.87 -6.05 -23.39
N GLY A 77 34.09 -5.24 -24.12
CA GLY A 77 34.31 -4.92 -25.52
C GLY A 77 33.34 -5.52 -26.55
N HIS A 78 32.34 -4.73 -26.97
CA HIS A 78 32.20 -4.40 -28.39
C HIS A 78 31.40 -3.09 -28.62
N GLU A 79 31.90 -2.28 -29.55
CA GLU A 79 31.42 -0.96 -29.97
C GLU A 79 31.86 -0.71 -31.43
N THR A 80 31.22 0.10 -32.28
CA THR A 80 30.05 1.01 -32.17
C THR A 80 29.04 0.65 -33.30
N GLY A 81 27.96 1.35 -33.66
CA GLY A 81 27.36 2.64 -33.29
C GLY A 81 26.31 3.07 -34.34
N GLY A 82 25.79 4.30 -34.25
CA GLY A 82 25.19 5.00 -35.41
C GLY A 82 23.67 5.20 -35.47
N GLY A 83 23.21 6.36 -34.97
CA GLY A 83 22.20 7.21 -35.63
C GLY A 83 20.73 6.77 -35.71
N GLY A 84 19.83 7.53 -35.09
CA GLY A 84 18.38 7.35 -35.26
C GLY A 84 17.54 8.29 -34.38
N SER A 85 17.50 9.58 -34.73
CA SER A 85 16.61 10.55 -34.08
C SER A 85 15.14 10.30 -34.46
N HIS A 86 14.29 10.02 -33.47
CA HIS A 86 12.85 10.17 -33.60
C HIS A 86 12.25 10.70 -32.28
N ASP A 87 11.81 11.95 -32.33
CA ASP A 87 10.86 12.53 -31.39
C ASP A 87 9.55 11.72 -31.35
N ALA A 88 9.00 11.51 -30.16
CA ALA A 88 7.56 11.40 -29.91
C ALA A 88 7.28 11.38 -28.39
N ASP A 89 6.27 12.13 -27.98
CA ASP A 89 5.73 12.21 -26.62
C ASP A 89 5.50 10.84 -25.96
N ARG A 90 6.08 10.64 -24.78
CA ARG A 90 5.69 9.56 -23.88
C ARG A 90 4.56 10.05 -22.98
N GLU A 91 3.34 10.00 -23.51
CA GLU A 91 2.12 10.29 -22.77
C GLU A 91 2.07 9.53 -21.44
N THR A 92 1.67 10.23 -20.38
CA THR A 92 1.39 9.62 -19.08
C THR A 92 0.19 8.70 -19.19
N GLY A 93 0.36 7.45 -18.75
CA GLY A 93 -0.65 6.40 -18.90
C GLY A 93 -1.96 6.70 -18.19
N ASN A 94 -2.93 7.25 -18.94
CA ASN A 94 -4.33 7.32 -18.53
C ASN A 94 -4.97 5.94 -18.77
N PRO A 95 -5.61 5.29 -17.76
CA PRO A 95 -6.26 4.00 -17.97
C PRO A 95 -7.43 4.13 -18.97
N PRO A 96 -7.69 3.09 -19.79
CA PRO A 96 -8.57 3.20 -20.95
C PRO A 96 -10.06 3.28 -20.56
N GLY A 97 -10.75 4.24 -21.18
CA GLY A 97 -12.14 4.13 -21.63
C GLY A 97 -13.15 3.51 -20.66
N MET A 98 -13.65 4.30 -19.70
CA MET A 98 -14.88 3.96 -18.99
C MET A 98 -16.05 3.92 -20.00
N SER A 99 -16.59 2.72 -20.23
CA SER A 99 -17.57 2.45 -21.29
C SER A 99 -18.79 3.38 -21.22
N LEU A 100 -19.05 4.11 -22.32
CA LEU A 100 -20.23 4.95 -22.50
C LEU A 100 -21.48 4.11 -22.81
N THR A 101 -21.86 3.21 -21.89
CA THR A 101 -23.23 2.71 -21.86
C THR A 101 -24.14 3.86 -21.45
N THR A 102 -25.11 4.21 -22.29
CA THR A 102 -26.15 5.19 -21.98
C THR A 102 -26.83 4.79 -20.68
N PRO A 103 -26.82 5.62 -19.62
CA PRO A 103 -27.42 5.23 -18.35
C PRO A 103 -28.91 4.94 -18.52
N ASN A 104 -29.35 3.78 -18.03
CA ASN A 104 -30.76 3.43 -17.88
C ASN A 104 -31.44 4.44 -16.94
N ASP A 105 -32.76 4.59 -17.02
CA ASP A 105 -33.48 5.65 -16.28
C ASP A 105 -33.31 5.53 -14.74
N GLU A 106 -33.24 4.31 -14.21
CA GLU A 106 -32.89 4.05 -12.80
C GLU A 106 -31.50 4.60 -12.42
N GLN A 107 -30.49 4.42 -13.30
CA GLN A 107 -29.15 4.93 -13.07
C GLN A 107 -29.12 6.47 -13.15
N ARG A 108 -29.96 7.08 -13.98
CA ARG A 108 -30.10 8.55 -14.04
C ARG A 108 -30.70 9.10 -12.74
N GLU A 109 -31.71 8.42 -12.19
CA GLU A 109 -32.29 8.81 -10.91
C GLU A 109 -31.28 8.68 -9.76
N ILE A 110 -30.52 7.57 -9.70
CA ILE A 110 -29.46 7.38 -8.70
C ILE A 110 -28.41 8.49 -8.81
N ILE A 111 -27.95 8.82 -10.02
CA ILE A 111 -26.99 9.92 -10.23
C ILE A 111 -27.58 11.28 -9.82
N ALA A 112 -28.86 11.53 -10.08
CA ALA A 112 -29.53 12.76 -9.65
C ALA A 112 -29.61 12.85 -8.11
N ARG A 113 -30.01 11.77 -7.43
CA ARG A 113 -30.04 11.69 -5.96
C ARG A 113 -28.64 11.86 -5.35
N MET A 114 -27.61 11.25 -5.94
CA MET A 114 -26.22 11.39 -5.47
C MET A 114 -25.67 12.81 -5.65
N ARG A 115 -26.08 13.54 -6.70
CA ARG A 115 -25.73 14.96 -6.88
C ARG A 115 -26.43 15.85 -5.84
N ALA A 116 -27.73 15.66 -5.62
CA ALA A 116 -28.47 16.41 -4.61
C ALA A 116 -27.90 16.20 -3.20
N LEU A 117 -27.58 14.94 -2.83
CA LEU A 117 -26.94 14.62 -1.55
C LEU A 117 -25.55 15.27 -1.43
N LYS A 118 -24.74 15.25 -2.50
CA LYS A 118 -23.44 15.93 -2.50
C LYS A 118 -23.60 17.44 -2.28
N GLU A 119 -24.57 18.07 -2.93
CA GLU A 119 -24.80 19.51 -2.80
C GLU A 119 -25.26 19.90 -1.39
N GLU A 120 -26.17 19.10 -0.80
CA GLU A 120 -26.56 19.25 0.60
C GLU A 120 -25.35 19.09 1.55
N LEU A 121 -24.55 18.03 1.39
CA LEU A 121 -23.36 17.80 2.21
C LEU A 121 -22.33 18.92 2.08
N VAL A 122 -22.08 19.42 0.88
CA VAL A 122 -21.17 20.56 0.66
C VAL A 122 -21.72 21.84 1.28
N SER A 123 -23.02 22.09 1.21
CA SER A 123 -23.66 23.26 1.84
C SER A 123 -23.60 23.24 3.37
N LYS A 124 -23.51 22.05 3.97
CA LYS A 124 -23.47 21.81 5.42
C LYS A 124 -22.05 21.57 5.97
N ALA A 125 -21.03 21.52 5.11
CA ALA A 125 -19.65 21.28 5.50
C ALA A 125 -18.86 22.60 5.56
N GLU A 126 -18.17 22.84 6.68
CA GLU A 126 -17.22 23.95 6.82
C GLU A 126 -15.81 23.52 6.38
N ASN A 127 -15.16 24.30 5.52
CA ASN A 127 -13.74 24.13 5.24
C ASN A 127 -12.90 24.80 6.33
N VAL A 128 -12.28 23.98 7.18
CA VAL A 128 -11.54 24.46 8.36
C VAL A 128 -10.14 25.02 8.03
N GLY A 129 -9.56 24.67 6.88
CA GLY A 129 -8.25 25.17 6.45
C GLY A 129 -7.15 25.02 7.52
N GLU A 130 -6.43 26.10 7.80
CA GLU A 130 -5.37 26.15 8.82
C GLU A 130 -5.88 25.89 10.26
N ARG A 131 -7.18 26.11 10.52
CA ARG A 131 -7.82 25.83 11.82
C ARG A 131 -8.03 24.33 12.09
N PHE A 132 -7.71 23.45 11.13
CA PHE A 132 -7.87 22.00 11.26
C PHE A 132 -7.33 21.45 12.59
N SER A 133 -6.14 21.89 13.00
CA SER A 133 -5.48 21.46 14.25
C SER A 133 -6.28 21.81 15.52
N GLU A 134 -7.06 22.88 15.48
CA GLU A 134 -7.87 23.36 16.61
C GLU A 134 -9.25 22.69 16.61
N GLU A 135 -9.90 22.59 15.44
CA GLU A 135 -11.18 21.89 15.31
C GLU A 135 -11.06 20.39 15.61
N ALA A 136 -9.97 19.74 15.17
CA ALA A 136 -9.68 18.36 15.54
C ALA A 136 -9.49 18.19 17.06
N ARG A 137 -8.86 19.16 17.74
CA ARG A 137 -8.73 19.15 19.21
C ARG A 137 -10.08 19.33 19.89
N LYS A 138 -10.97 20.20 19.39
CA LYS A 138 -12.32 20.36 19.95
C LYS A 138 -13.13 19.07 19.90
N ILE A 139 -13.01 18.27 18.82
CA ILE A 139 -13.70 16.96 18.71
C ILE A 139 -13.15 15.94 19.72
N HIS A 140 -11.89 16.06 20.15
CA HIS A 140 -11.25 15.12 21.09
C HIS A 140 -11.28 15.55 22.56
N TYR A 141 -11.39 16.84 22.85
CA TYR A 141 -11.26 17.42 24.20
C TYR A 141 -12.44 18.31 24.63
N GLY A 142 -13.46 18.49 23.77
CA GLY A 142 -14.70 19.22 24.06
C GLY A 142 -15.81 18.30 24.57
#